data_AF-A0A2N9J3J9-F1
#
_entry.id   AF-A0A2N9J3J9-F1
#
_cell.length_a   1.000
_cell.length_b   1.000
_cell.length_c   1.000
_cell.angle_alpha   90.00
_cell.angle_beta   90.00
_cell.angle_gamma   90.00
#
_symmetry.space_group_name_H-M   'P 1'
#
loop_
_entity.id
_entity.type
_entity.pdbx_description
1 polymer ?
#
loop_
_entity_poly.entity_id
_entity_poly.type
_entity_poly.pdbx_seq_one_letter_code
_entity_poly.pdbx_strand_id
1 'polypeptide(L)'
;MEDLLKKSKRLRTEKDFNFQLNGIYQVFYRWDYLGRGITEVERALSWRKGSPLAQEVTGEEGQVEDPTEARPSIKGFNFIDERITNGNWVNEPRADVIQKFLRLLAICHTAIPEVDEETRRISYEVESPDEAAFVIAARELGFEFYERTQTSISLRELDPNFGKKVERSYKLLNVLEFSSSRKRMSVIVRSEKGKLLLLSKGADSVMFERLAKNGREFEDQTKEHTNEYADAGLRTLVLAYRELDEEEYQEFNVEFTEAKNSLSADREELIEEVAEKIEKDFILLGATAVEDKLQNGAKCFLIVKNPDYGSY
;
A
#
# COMPACT_ATOMS: atom_id res chain seq x y z
N MET A 1 -50.85 2.84 -40.25
CA MET A 1 -51.37 4.12 -39.72
C MET A 1 -52.26 3.80 -38.52
N GLU A 2 -51.78 3.48 -37.32
CA GLU A 2 -50.52 3.77 -36.61
C GLU A 2 -49.91 2.43 -36.14
N ASP A 3 -49.27 1.70 -37.05
CA ASP A 3 -47.82 1.48 -37.05
C ASP A 3 -46.93 2.26 -36.04
N LEU A 4 -45.99 1.52 -35.44
CA LEU A 4 -44.65 1.95 -34.99
C LEU A 4 -44.39 2.46 -33.56
N LEU A 5 -45.25 2.21 -32.57
CA LEU A 5 -44.91 2.51 -31.15
C LEU A 5 -44.98 1.34 -30.16
N LYS A 6 -45.16 0.09 -30.62
CA LYS A 6 -45.12 -1.13 -29.78
C LYS A 6 -43.88 -2.03 -29.99
N LYS A 7 -42.79 -1.48 -30.53
CA LYS A 7 -41.48 -2.15 -30.68
C LYS A 7 -40.35 -1.45 -29.89
N SER A 8 -40.60 -1.06 -28.65
CA SER A 8 -39.57 -0.73 -27.67
C SER A 8 -39.94 -1.25 -26.27
N LYS A 9 -40.07 -2.58 -26.18
CA LYS A 9 -39.94 -3.32 -24.92
C LYS A 9 -39.15 -4.57 -25.23
N ARG A 10 -37.84 -4.40 -25.33
CA ARG A 10 -36.88 -5.51 -25.36
C ARG A 10 -35.91 -5.28 -24.22
N LEU A 11 -35.73 -6.33 -23.41
CA LEU A 11 -34.69 -6.54 -22.39
C LEU A 11 -34.99 -5.78 -21.08
N ARG A 12 -35.09 -6.37 -19.89
CA ARG A 12 -34.66 -7.67 -19.35
C ARG A 12 -35.66 -8.09 -18.26
N THR A 13 -36.12 -9.32 -18.29
CA THR A 13 -36.64 -10.00 -17.10
C THR A 13 -36.02 -11.39 -17.05
N GLU A 14 -35.47 -11.67 -15.86
CA GLU A 14 -35.33 -12.98 -15.24
C GLU A 14 -34.97 -14.15 -16.14
N LYS A 15 -33.68 -14.52 -16.11
CA LYS A 15 -33.27 -15.92 -16.12
C LYS A 15 -31.93 -16.09 -15.41
N ASP A 16 -31.96 -16.99 -14.44
CA ASP A 16 -30.86 -17.83 -13.97
C ASP A 16 -29.67 -17.16 -13.25
N PHE A 17 -29.77 -17.05 -11.92
CA PHE A 17 -28.61 -17.11 -11.03
C PHE A 17 -28.92 -18.01 -9.81
N ASN A 18 -29.07 -19.30 -10.10
CA ASN A 18 -28.73 -20.35 -9.15
C ASN A 18 -27.24 -20.65 -9.35
N PHE A 19 -26.39 -20.15 -8.45
CA PHE A 19 -25.07 -20.75 -8.24
C PHE A 19 -24.82 -20.87 -6.75
N GLN A 20 -25.07 -22.08 -6.28
CA GLN A 20 -24.52 -22.65 -5.07
C GLN A 20 -22.98 -22.64 -5.25
N LEU A 21 -22.28 -21.66 -4.67
CA LEU A 21 -20.82 -21.61 -4.66
C LEU A 21 -20.31 -21.74 -3.23
N ASN A 22 -19.60 -22.85 -3.02
CA ASN A 22 -18.87 -23.18 -1.83
C ASN A 22 -17.72 -22.19 -1.60
N GLY A 23 -17.66 -21.60 -0.41
CA GLY A 23 -16.40 -21.27 0.29
C GLY A 23 -15.41 -20.30 -0.36
N ILE A 24 -15.84 -19.11 -0.77
CA ILE A 24 -14.95 -18.02 -1.21
C ILE A 24 -15.14 -16.82 -0.27
N TYR A 25 -14.15 -16.51 0.58
CA TYR A 25 -14.15 -15.30 1.41
C TYR A 25 -13.41 -14.16 0.68
N GLN A 26 -14.13 -13.53 -0.25
CA GLN A 26 -13.83 -12.17 -0.70
C GLN A 26 -13.72 -11.23 0.53
N VAL A 27 -12.67 -10.42 0.62
CA VAL A 27 -12.74 -9.20 1.46
C VAL A 27 -13.23 -8.12 0.52
N PHE A 28 -14.50 -8.22 0.15
CA PHE A 28 -15.30 -7.03 -0.06
C PHE A 28 -15.81 -6.63 1.32
N TYR A 29 -15.60 -5.38 1.69
CA TYR A 29 -16.54 -4.73 2.61
C TYR A 29 -17.92 -4.80 1.95
N ARG A 30 -18.68 -5.83 2.28
CA ARG A 30 -20.12 -5.82 2.07
C ARG A 30 -20.64 -4.76 3.03
N TRP A 31 -21.07 -3.65 2.44
CA TRP A 31 -21.91 -2.65 3.06
C TRP A 31 -23.07 -3.35 3.76
N ASP A 32 -22.97 -3.50 5.08
CA ASP A 32 -24.04 -3.39 6.06
C ASP A 32 -23.45 -3.69 7.46
N TYR A 33 -23.39 -2.62 8.26
CA TYR A 33 -23.10 -2.55 9.70
C TYR A 33 -21.65 -2.77 10.20
N LEU A 34 -21.22 -1.75 10.97
CA LEU A 34 -20.04 -1.65 11.85
C LEU A 34 -18.70 -1.23 11.23
N GLY A 35 -18.70 -0.03 10.64
CA GLY A 35 -17.65 0.96 10.88
C GLY A 35 -18.32 2.33 11.06
N ARG A 36 -18.33 2.90 12.28
CA ARG A 36 -18.77 4.30 12.46
C ARG A 36 -17.66 5.21 11.94
N GLY A 37 -17.66 5.41 10.63
CA GLY A 37 -16.72 6.29 9.93
C GLY A 37 -17.22 6.56 8.52
N ILE A 38 -18.44 7.10 8.41
CA ILE A 38 -19.05 7.44 7.12
C ILE A 38 -18.17 8.50 6.43
N THR A 39 -17.70 8.20 5.23
CA THR A 39 -17.01 9.19 4.39
C THR A 39 -18.01 10.22 3.85
N GLU A 40 -17.59 11.47 3.60
CA GLU A 40 -18.48 12.47 2.98
C GLU A 40 -18.96 12.06 1.57
N VAL A 41 -18.24 11.15 0.90
CA VAL A 41 -18.67 10.52 -0.35
C VAL A 41 -19.90 9.65 -0.13
N GLU A 42 -19.93 8.84 0.94
CA GLU A 42 -21.13 8.08 1.34
C GLU A 42 -22.29 9.00 1.73
N ARG A 43 -22.00 10.14 2.37
CA ARG A 43 -23.01 11.17 2.69
C ARG A 43 -23.62 11.80 1.42
N ALA A 44 -22.78 12.13 0.43
CA ALA A 44 -23.22 12.70 -0.85
C ALA A 44 -23.93 11.68 -1.77
N LEU A 45 -23.54 10.40 -1.70
CA LEU A 45 -24.19 9.31 -2.45
C LEU A 45 -25.58 8.95 -1.87
N SER A 46 -25.76 9.07 -0.55
CA SER A 46 -27.06 8.84 0.12
C SER A 46 -28.13 9.86 -0.28
N TRP A 47 -27.75 11.11 -0.61
CA TRP A 47 -28.68 12.12 -1.11
C TRP A 47 -29.17 11.86 -2.54
N ARG A 48 -28.46 11.05 -3.34
CA ARG A 48 -28.88 10.70 -4.71
C ARG A 48 -29.82 9.49 -4.77
N LYS A 49 -29.88 8.67 -3.72
CA LYS A 49 -30.81 7.54 -3.60
C LYS A 49 -31.81 7.82 -2.49
N GLY A 50 -32.81 8.65 -2.81
CA GLY A 50 -33.81 9.09 -1.85
C GLY A 50 -34.55 7.95 -1.13
N SER A 51 -34.33 7.82 0.19
CA SER A 51 -35.37 7.52 1.18
C SER A 51 -34.90 7.78 2.62
N PRO A 52 -35.80 8.09 3.57
CA PRO A 52 -35.51 8.81 4.81
C PRO A 52 -35.38 7.89 6.02
N LEU A 53 -34.49 8.21 6.97
CA LEU A 53 -34.61 7.83 8.38
C LEU A 53 -33.63 8.67 9.21
N ALA A 54 -34.01 9.94 9.42
CA ALA A 54 -33.62 10.68 10.60
C ALA A 54 -34.90 10.92 11.40
N GLN A 55 -35.11 10.12 12.44
CA GLN A 55 -36.07 10.46 13.47
C GLN A 55 -35.40 10.22 14.82
N GLU A 56 -35.24 11.33 15.52
CA GLU A 56 -34.81 11.45 16.91
C GLU A 56 -35.69 10.56 17.79
N VAL A 57 -35.05 9.80 18.69
CA VAL A 57 -35.70 9.32 19.92
C VAL A 57 -34.76 9.59 21.08
N THR A 58 -35.18 10.57 21.87
CA THR A 58 -34.74 10.89 23.23
C THR A 58 -35.16 9.80 24.21
N GLY A 59 -34.29 9.43 25.16
CA GLY A 59 -34.70 8.94 26.48
C GLY A 59 -34.24 7.54 26.90
N GLU A 60 -33.52 7.52 28.02
CA GLU A 60 -33.50 6.52 29.11
C GLU A 60 -32.46 5.38 29.11
N GLU A 61 -31.37 5.67 29.82
CA GLU A 61 -30.65 4.90 30.85
C GLU A 61 -30.63 3.35 30.78
N GLY A 62 -29.46 2.83 30.41
CA GLY A 62 -29.00 1.48 30.74
C GLY A 62 -27.48 1.45 30.72
N GLN A 63 -26.87 1.23 31.89
CA GLN A 63 -25.42 1.17 32.08
C GLN A 63 -24.78 0.12 31.15
N VAL A 64 -23.89 0.56 30.27
CA VAL A 64 -22.94 -0.30 29.57
C VAL A 64 -21.58 0.37 29.71
N GLU A 65 -20.64 -0.44 30.18
CA GLU A 65 -19.25 -0.13 30.52
C GLU A 65 -18.58 0.72 29.44
N ASP A 66 -17.79 1.70 29.88
CA ASP A 66 -17.04 2.64 29.06
C ASP A 66 -15.67 2.05 28.68
N PRO A 67 -15.37 1.86 27.38
CA PRO A 67 -14.00 1.77 26.90
C PRO A 67 -13.72 2.94 25.94
N THR A 68 -13.80 4.18 26.43
CA THR A 68 -13.32 5.36 25.69
C THR A 68 -11.86 5.68 26.04
N GLU A 69 -10.95 4.91 25.47
CA GLU A 69 -9.72 5.51 24.95
C GLU A 69 -9.84 5.59 23.43
N ALA A 70 -10.65 6.55 22.97
CA ALA A 70 -10.65 6.95 21.58
C ALA A 70 -9.24 7.47 21.24
N ARG A 71 -8.43 6.63 20.57
CA ARG A 71 -7.12 7.04 20.06
C ARG A 71 -7.28 8.33 19.27
N PRO A 72 -6.47 9.37 19.52
CA PRO A 72 -6.59 10.62 18.79
C PRO A 72 -6.42 10.32 17.29
N SER A 73 -7.33 10.83 16.46
CA SER A 73 -7.28 10.66 15.01
C SER A 73 -5.95 11.20 14.49
N ILE A 74 -5.12 10.33 13.91
CA ILE A 74 -3.79 10.70 13.41
C ILE A 74 -3.98 11.34 12.04
N LYS A 75 -3.53 12.59 11.90
CA LYS A 75 -3.59 13.32 10.63
C LYS A 75 -2.84 12.53 9.55
N GLY A 76 -3.56 12.16 8.48
CA GLY A 76 -3.01 11.38 7.36
C GLY A 76 -3.18 9.86 7.48
N PHE A 77 -3.76 9.36 8.58
CA PHE A 77 -4.01 7.93 8.77
C PHE A 77 -5.44 7.64 9.21
N ASN A 78 -6.14 6.86 8.39
CA ASN A 78 -7.54 6.51 8.60
C ASN A 78 -7.80 5.02 8.35
N PHE A 79 -6.74 4.21 8.35
CA PHE A 79 -6.80 2.78 8.08
C PHE A 79 -6.80 2.01 9.39
N ILE A 80 -7.82 1.21 9.65
CA ILE A 80 -7.86 0.33 10.81
C ILE A 80 -8.29 -1.04 10.31
N ASP A 81 -7.40 -2.01 10.41
CA ASP A 81 -7.68 -3.43 10.16
C ASP A 81 -7.14 -4.23 11.35
N GLU A 82 -8.04 -4.81 12.13
CA GLU A 82 -7.71 -5.55 13.36
C GLU A 82 -6.76 -6.71 13.10
N ARG A 83 -6.72 -7.25 11.87
CA ARG A 83 -5.85 -8.38 11.50
C ARG A 83 -4.39 -7.98 11.39
N ILE A 84 -4.10 -6.74 11.02
CA ILE A 84 -2.72 -6.28 10.79
C ILE A 84 -2.26 -5.20 11.76
N THR A 85 -3.18 -4.46 12.37
CA THR A 85 -2.87 -3.44 13.38
C THR A 85 -2.40 -4.05 14.70
N ASN A 86 -1.73 -3.25 15.53
CA ASN A 86 -1.23 -3.66 16.85
C ASN A 86 -0.33 -4.91 16.84
N GLY A 87 0.35 -5.18 15.71
CA GLY A 87 1.22 -6.35 15.56
C GLY A 87 0.50 -7.65 15.19
N ASN A 88 -0.82 -7.63 14.98
CA ASN A 88 -1.59 -8.84 14.64
C ASN A 88 -1.21 -9.44 13.28
N TRP A 89 -0.52 -8.67 12.42
CA TRP A 89 -0.02 -9.14 11.13
C TRP A 89 0.87 -10.39 11.24
N VAL A 90 1.46 -10.65 12.42
CA VAL A 90 2.27 -11.86 12.68
C VAL A 90 1.43 -13.15 12.69
N ASN A 91 0.13 -13.04 12.94
CA ASN A 91 -0.80 -14.18 13.00
C ASN A 91 -1.41 -14.50 11.64
N GLU A 92 -1.18 -13.65 10.64
CA GLU A 92 -1.70 -13.85 9.31
C GLU A 92 -0.94 -14.97 8.58
N PRO A 93 -1.63 -15.77 7.74
CA PRO A 93 -1.02 -16.89 7.00
C PRO A 93 0.26 -16.59 6.22
N ARG A 94 0.47 -15.32 5.85
CA ARG A 94 1.66 -14.81 5.15
C ARG A 94 2.16 -13.54 5.77
N ALA A 95 2.39 -13.64 7.08
CA ALA A 95 3.09 -12.65 7.85
C ALA A 95 4.43 -12.24 7.20
N ASP A 96 5.09 -13.12 6.47
CA ASP A 96 6.33 -12.83 5.74
C ASP A 96 6.13 -11.85 4.57
N VAL A 97 5.10 -12.05 3.75
CA VAL A 97 4.74 -11.15 2.65
C VAL A 97 4.27 -9.80 3.21
N ILE A 98 3.43 -9.82 4.26
CA ILE A 98 2.97 -8.61 4.94
C ILE A 98 4.14 -7.83 5.53
N GLN A 99 5.06 -8.50 6.23
CA GLN A 99 6.25 -7.87 6.78
C GLN A 99 7.11 -7.23 5.69
N LYS A 100 7.32 -7.91 4.55
CA LYS A 100 8.07 -7.34 3.42
C LYS A 100 7.37 -6.13 2.83
N PHE A 101 6.04 -6.18 2.68
CA PHE A 101 5.24 -5.07 2.17
C PHE A 101 5.35 -3.84 3.07
N LEU A 102 5.18 -4.01 4.39
CA LEU A 102 5.25 -2.91 5.36
C LEU A 102 6.67 -2.36 5.50
N ARG A 103 7.70 -3.21 5.44
CA ARG A 103 9.10 -2.77 5.34
C ARG A 103 9.34 -1.97 4.07
N LEU A 104 8.76 -2.37 2.92
CA LEU A 104 8.91 -1.62 1.68
C LEU A 104 8.38 -0.19 1.83
N LEU A 105 7.21 -0.02 2.45
CA LEU A 105 6.64 1.30 2.75
C LEU A 105 7.52 2.13 3.68
N ALA A 106 8.22 1.50 4.62
CA ALA A 106 9.10 2.15 5.59
C ALA A 106 10.54 2.42 5.09
N ILE A 107 10.91 1.92 3.90
CA ILE A 107 12.29 1.99 3.39
C ILE A 107 12.35 2.67 2.02
N CYS A 108 11.42 2.33 1.12
CA CYS A 108 11.41 2.82 -0.26
C CYS A 108 10.76 4.20 -0.36
N HIS A 109 11.42 5.23 0.15
CA HIS A 109 11.01 6.65 0.06
C HIS A 109 12.22 7.58 0.26
N THR A 110 12.04 8.90 0.14
CA THR A 110 13.06 9.93 0.45
C THR A 110 12.80 10.69 1.75
N ALA A 111 11.69 10.40 2.46
CA ALA A 111 11.34 11.04 3.73
C ALA A 111 12.50 11.17 4.74
N ILE A 112 12.55 12.31 5.43
CA ILE A 112 13.50 12.61 6.52
C ILE A 112 12.73 12.64 7.84
N PRO A 113 13.12 11.83 8.84
CA PRO A 113 12.45 11.80 10.13
C PRO A 113 12.98 12.93 11.01
N GLU A 114 12.07 13.63 11.66
CA GLU A 114 12.36 14.62 12.71
C GLU A 114 11.85 14.07 14.03
N VAL A 115 12.75 13.90 15.00
CA VAL A 115 12.41 13.38 16.32
C VAL A 115 12.31 14.55 17.29
N ASP A 116 11.13 14.75 17.85
CA ASP A 116 10.89 15.70 18.92
C ASP A 116 11.57 15.19 20.21
N GLU A 117 12.53 15.97 20.73
CA GLU A 117 13.32 15.60 21.92
C GLU A 117 12.47 15.50 23.19
N GLU A 118 11.41 16.29 23.31
CA GLU A 118 10.54 16.35 24.49
C GLU A 118 9.46 15.27 24.44
N THR A 119 8.78 15.14 23.29
CA THR A 119 7.62 14.24 23.16
C THR A 119 7.98 12.86 22.63
N ARG A 120 9.22 12.66 22.15
CA ARG A 120 9.69 11.44 21.45
C ARG A 120 8.83 11.07 20.23
N ARG A 121 8.00 11.98 19.73
CA ARG A 121 7.21 11.78 18.51
C ARG A 121 8.07 12.02 17.29
N ILE A 122 7.77 11.27 16.24
CA ILE A 122 8.46 11.38 14.96
C ILE A 122 7.53 12.08 13.95
N SER A 123 7.95 13.23 13.45
CA SER A 123 7.40 13.85 12.23
C SER A 123 8.25 13.46 11.02
N TYR A 124 7.69 13.61 9.83
CA TYR A 124 8.37 13.28 8.59
C TYR A 124 8.32 14.48 7.64
N GLU A 125 9.49 14.97 7.25
CA GLU A 125 9.63 15.87 6.10
C GLU A 125 9.65 15.02 4.82
N VAL A 126 8.75 15.34 3.88
CA VAL A 126 8.49 14.53 2.68
C VAL A 126 8.29 15.40 1.46
N GLU A 127 8.72 14.89 0.31
CA GLU A 127 8.63 15.60 -0.97
C GLU A 127 7.24 15.46 -1.62
N SER A 128 6.48 14.44 -1.22
CA SER A 128 5.14 14.20 -1.76
C SER A 128 4.14 13.72 -0.69
N PRO A 129 2.84 14.02 -0.88
CA PRO A 129 1.79 13.55 0.03
C PRO A 129 1.63 12.03 0.04
N ASP A 130 2.00 11.33 -1.04
CA ASP A 130 1.99 9.86 -1.08
C ASP A 130 3.04 9.26 -0.15
N GLU A 131 4.25 9.82 -0.18
CA GLU A 131 5.30 9.37 0.72
C GLU A 131 4.93 9.60 2.18
N ALA A 132 4.31 10.75 2.48
CA ALA A 132 3.73 11.02 3.80
C ALA A 132 2.78 9.89 4.23
N ALA A 133 1.84 9.55 3.34
CA ALA A 133 0.83 8.54 3.60
C ALA A 133 1.45 7.15 3.83
N PHE A 134 2.51 6.80 3.10
CA PHE A 134 3.22 5.52 3.25
C PHE A 134 4.00 5.42 4.55
N VAL A 135 4.82 6.43 4.90
CA VAL A 135 5.63 6.37 6.13
C VAL A 135 4.77 6.43 7.38
N ILE A 136 3.69 7.20 7.35
CA ILE A 136 2.71 7.22 8.43
C ILE A 136 2.02 5.86 8.53
N ALA A 137 1.53 5.29 7.42
CA ALA A 137 0.88 3.99 7.46
C ALA A 137 1.80 2.88 7.97
N ALA A 138 3.07 2.87 7.56
CA ALA A 138 4.06 1.94 8.06
C ALA A 138 4.26 2.08 9.57
N ARG A 139 4.42 3.32 10.08
CA ARG A 139 4.56 3.59 11.52
C ARG A 139 3.37 3.09 12.33
N GLU A 140 2.15 3.40 11.88
CA GLU A 140 0.93 2.99 12.57
C GLU A 140 0.70 1.48 12.57
N LEU A 141 1.29 0.76 11.60
CA LEU A 141 1.30 -0.70 11.54
C LEU A 141 2.51 -1.33 12.25
N GLY A 142 3.26 -0.51 12.98
CA GLY A 142 4.36 -0.95 13.82
C GLY A 142 5.71 -1.06 13.12
N PHE A 143 5.87 -0.45 11.94
CA PHE A 143 7.14 -0.31 11.21
C PHE A 143 7.56 1.17 11.24
N GLU A 144 8.08 1.59 12.40
CA GLU A 144 8.43 2.97 12.69
C GLU A 144 9.82 3.31 12.14
N PHE A 145 9.84 3.94 10.97
CA PHE A 145 11.05 4.58 10.44
C PHE A 145 11.43 5.78 11.31
N TYR A 146 12.68 5.86 11.77
CA TYR A 146 13.10 6.89 12.74
C TYR A 146 14.43 7.57 12.43
N GLU A 147 15.25 7.03 11.53
CA GLU A 147 16.54 7.63 11.17
C GLU A 147 16.89 7.32 9.71
N ARG A 148 17.42 8.33 9.01
CA ARG A 148 18.00 8.19 7.69
C ARG A 148 19.30 8.97 7.60
N THR A 149 20.32 8.32 7.07
CA THR A 149 21.55 8.96 6.64
C THR A 149 21.72 8.78 5.13
N GLN A 150 22.79 9.33 4.54
CA GLN A 150 23.11 9.09 3.14
C GLN A 150 23.38 7.61 2.82
N THR A 151 23.71 6.79 3.82
CA THR A 151 24.13 5.39 3.63
C THR A 151 23.36 4.40 4.50
N SER A 152 22.36 4.84 5.27
CA SER A 152 21.57 3.96 6.13
C SER A 152 20.13 4.44 6.31
N ILE A 153 19.25 3.48 6.57
CA ILE A 153 17.86 3.68 6.99
C ILE A 153 17.63 2.80 8.21
N SER A 154 17.11 3.37 9.30
CA SER A 154 16.83 2.65 10.53
C SER A 154 15.32 2.71 10.86
N LEU A 155 14.77 1.55 11.23
CA LEU A 155 13.37 1.40 11.62
C LEU A 155 13.20 0.48 12.83
N ARG A 156 12.10 0.66 13.55
CA ARG A 156 11.65 -0.23 14.63
C ARG A 156 10.47 -1.06 14.15
N GLU A 157 10.55 -2.37 14.36
CA GLU A 157 9.48 -3.30 13.99
C GLU A 157 9.29 -4.38 15.06
N LEU A 158 8.14 -5.05 15.04
CA LEU A 158 7.92 -6.25 15.83
C LEU A 158 8.67 -7.43 15.19
N ASP A 159 9.54 -8.11 15.96
CA ASP A 159 10.13 -9.37 15.52
C ASP A 159 9.17 -10.53 15.81
N PRO A 160 8.67 -11.24 14.78
CA PRO A 160 7.72 -12.33 14.97
C PRO A 160 8.31 -13.49 15.78
N ASN A 161 9.63 -13.68 15.80
CA ASN A 161 10.27 -14.78 16.53
C ASN A 161 10.38 -14.49 18.03
N PHE A 162 10.53 -13.22 18.41
CA PHE A 162 10.74 -12.82 19.80
C PHE A 162 9.52 -12.13 20.42
N GLY A 163 8.52 -11.76 19.63
CA GLY A 163 7.33 -11.04 20.08
C GLY A 163 7.63 -9.66 20.68
N LYS A 164 8.78 -9.06 20.34
CA LYS A 164 9.22 -7.77 20.89
C LYS A 164 9.63 -6.81 19.78
N LYS A 165 9.52 -5.51 20.06
CA LYS A 165 10.05 -4.47 19.17
C LYS A 165 11.58 -4.57 19.12
N VAL A 166 12.12 -4.50 17.91
CA VAL A 166 13.55 -4.52 17.63
C VAL A 166 13.90 -3.40 16.67
N GLU A 167 15.11 -2.89 16.80
CA GLU A 167 15.68 -1.95 15.83
C GLU A 167 16.30 -2.74 14.67
N ARG A 168 16.11 -2.22 13.45
CA ARG A 168 16.64 -2.75 12.21
C ARG A 168 17.34 -1.63 11.47
N SER A 169 18.59 -1.86 11.09
CA SER A 169 19.34 -0.97 10.22
C SER A 169 19.58 -1.59 8.84
N TYR A 170 19.31 -0.80 7.80
CA TYR A 170 19.56 -1.17 6.41
C TYR A 170 20.62 -0.24 5.86
N LYS A 171 21.68 -0.79 5.25
CA LYS A 171 22.63 0.01 4.49
C LYS A 171 21.98 0.41 3.18
N LEU A 172 21.79 1.71 2.96
CA LEU A 172 21.27 2.27 1.73
C LEU A 172 22.39 2.33 0.70
N LEU A 173 22.22 1.60 -0.40
CA LEU A 173 23.24 1.47 -1.44
C LEU A 173 22.93 2.38 -2.63
N ASN A 174 21.71 2.30 -3.15
CA ASN A 174 21.26 3.14 -4.26
C ASN A 174 19.81 3.56 -4.05
N VAL A 175 19.52 4.80 -4.43
CA VAL A 175 18.15 5.29 -4.63
C VAL A 175 17.98 5.51 -6.13
N LEU A 176 17.02 4.82 -6.72
CA LEU A 176 16.57 5.00 -8.09
C LEU A 176 15.31 5.84 -8.03
N GLU A 177 15.49 7.15 -8.18
CA GLU A 177 14.44 8.13 -7.99
C GLU A 177 13.28 7.94 -8.96
N PHE A 178 12.13 8.49 -8.56
CA PHE A 178 10.96 8.53 -9.42
C PHE A 178 11.21 9.51 -10.59
N SER A 179 10.98 9.05 -11.81
CA SER A 179 10.89 9.90 -13.00
C SER A 179 9.55 9.69 -13.70
N SER A 180 9.07 10.71 -14.42
CA SER A 180 7.82 10.63 -15.20
C SER A 180 7.91 9.62 -16.35
N SER A 181 9.11 9.39 -16.88
CA SER A 181 9.45 8.36 -17.87
C SER A 181 9.33 6.96 -17.26
N ARG A 182 9.98 6.72 -16.11
CA ARG A 182 10.03 5.37 -15.49
C ARG A 182 8.80 5.01 -14.66
N LYS A 183 8.08 6.00 -14.13
CA LYS A 183 6.84 5.88 -13.33
C LYS A 183 6.94 4.92 -12.12
N ARG A 184 8.14 4.79 -11.56
CA ARG A 184 8.45 3.96 -10.40
C ARG A 184 9.64 4.53 -9.64
N MET A 185 9.73 4.16 -8.37
CA MET A 185 10.86 4.44 -7.50
C MET A 185 11.37 3.12 -6.95
N SER A 186 12.68 2.96 -6.85
CA SER A 186 13.28 1.80 -6.23
C SER A 186 14.43 2.17 -5.30
N VAL A 187 14.69 1.33 -4.31
CA VAL A 187 15.87 1.42 -3.46
C VAL A 187 16.57 0.07 -3.42
N ILE A 188 17.90 0.11 -3.43
CA ILE A 188 18.73 -1.06 -3.16
C ILE A 188 19.30 -0.90 -1.76
N VAL A 189 19.04 -1.89 -0.92
CA VAL A 189 19.50 -1.90 0.47
C VAL A 189 20.16 -3.22 0.83
N ARG A 190 21.10 -3.17 1.78
CA ARG A 190 21.65 -4.37 2.42
C ARG A 190 21.13 -4.48 3.85
N SER A 191 20.46 -5.59 4.15
CA SER A 191 19.99 -5.90 5.50
C SER A 191 21.16 -6.24 6.44
N GLU A 192 20.91 -6.20 7.75
CA GLU A 192 21.87 -6.63 8.80
C GLU A 192 22.37 -8.08 8.61
N LYS A 193 21.56 -8.92 7.95
CA LYS A 193 21.90 -10.32 7.63
C LYS A 193 22.76 -10.44 6.36
N GLY A 194 23.16 -9.32 5.76
CA GLY A 194 23.97 -9.28 4.54
C GLY A 194 23.18 -9.44 3.24
N LYS A 195 21.87 -9.71 3.29
CA LYS A 195 21.04 -9.85 2.07
C LYS A 195 20.88 -8.51 1.35
N LEU A 196 21.08 -8.53 0.04
CA LEU A 196 20.76 -7.41 -0.86
C LEU A 196 19.31 -7.49 -1.30
N LEU A 197 18.58 -6.39 -1.13
CA LEU A 197 17.16 -6.27 -1.45
C LEU A 197 16.97 -5.09 -2.39
N LEU A 198 16.37 -5.36 -3.55
CA LEU A 198 15.81 -4.35 -4.44
C LEU A 198 14.33 -4.22 -4.10
N LEU A 199 13.92 -3.05 -3.61
CA LEU A 199 12.55 -2.73 -3.24
C LEU A 199 12.01 -1.70 -4.22
N SER A 200 10.81 -1.89 -4.77
CA SER A 200 10.24 -1.01 -5.78
C SER A 200 8.75 -0.73 -5.56
N LYS A 201 8.35 0.52 -5.78
CA LYS A 201 6.96 0.99 -5.81
C LYS A 201 6.71 1.79 -7.08
N GLY A 202 5.62 1.53 -7.80
CA GLY A 202 5.38 2.21 -9.07
C GLY A 202 3.97 2.01 -9.63
N ALA A 203 3.72 2.61 -10.79
CA ALA A 203 2.47 2.43 -11.51
C ALA A 203 2.25 0.96 -11.90
N ASP A 204 1.00 0.51 -11.86
CA ASP A 204 0.56 -0.82 -12.25
C ASP A 204 1.01 -1.22 -13.66
N SER A 205 0.82 -0.32 -14.63
CA SER A 205 1.24 -0.47 -16.03
C SER A 205 2.73 -0.77 -16.20
N VAL A 206 3.57 -0.36 -15.25
CA VAL A 206 5.04 -0.55 -15.31
C VAL A 206 5.48 -1.73 -14.46
N MET A 207 4.91 -1.87 -13.27
CA MET A 207 5.33 -2.88 -12.30
C MET A 207 4.95 -4.30 -12.72
N PHE A 208 3.75 -4.51 -13.28
CA PHE A 208 3.31 -5.85 -13.69
C PHE A 208 4.15 -6.44 -14.83
N GLU A 209 4.71 -5.60 -15.70
CA GLU A 209 5.60 -6.05 -16.79
C GLU A 209 6.95 -6.57 -16.26
N ARG A 210 7.37 -6.11 -15.07
CA ARG A 210 8.68 -6.40 -14.47
C ARG A 210 8.66 -7.55 -13.45
N LEU A 211 7.51 -8.19 -13.23
CA LEU A 211 7.41 -9.35 -12.35
C LEU A 211 8.03 -10.60 -12.96
N ALA A 212 8.77 -11.37 -12.16
CA ALA A 212 9.25 -12.69 -12.53
C ALA A 212 8.09 -13.66 -12.78
N LYS A 213 8.29 -14.72 -13.56
CA LYS A 213 7.24 -15.73 -13.80
C LYS A 213 6.72 -16.37 -12.50
N ASN A 214 7.59 -16.60 -11.53
CA ASN A 214 7.27 -17.12 -10.21
C ASN A 214 6.91 -16.02 -9.19
N GLY A 215 6.95 -14.74 -9.58
CA GLY A 215 6.66 -13.59 -8.72
C GLY A 215 5.24 -13.03 -8.89
N ARG A 216 4.35 -13.76 -9.59
CA ARG A 216 3.03 -13.29 -10.06
C ARG A 216 1.84 -13.90 -9.31
N GLU A 217 2.07 -14.53 -8.17
CA GLU A 217 1.07 -15.33 -7.47
C GLU A 217 -0.24 -14.57 -7.13
N PHE A 218 -0.20 -13.24 -6.88
CA PHE A 218 -1.41 -12.41 -6.66
C PHE A 218 -1.69 -11.41 -7.78
N GLU A 219 -1.11 -11.60 -8.98
CA GLU A 219 -1.17 -10.59 -10.04
C GLU A 219 -2.61 -10.28 -10.45
N ASP A 220 -3.42 -11.30 -10.75
CA ASP A 220 -4.80 -11.12 -11.23
C ASP A 220 -5.68 -10.40 -10.20
N GLN A 221 -5.60 -10.83 -8.93
CA GLN A 221 -6.33 -10.20 -7.83
C GLN A 221 -5.87 -8.77 -7.56
N THR A 222 -4.55 -8.52 -7.64
CA THR A 222 -4.00 -7.17 -7.43
C THR A 222 -4.45 -6.24 -8.55
N LYS A 223 -4.47 -6.72 -9.80
CA LYS A 223 -5.00 -5.95 -10.95
C LYS A 223 -6.46 -5.56 -10.76
N GLU A 224 -7.31 -6.51 -10.38
CA GLU A 224 -8.73 -6.24 -10.13
C GLU A 224 -8.91 -5.13 -9.10
N HIS A 225 -8.27 -5.27 -7.93
CA HIS A 225 -8.34 -4.24 -6.88
C HIS A 225 -7.75 -2.90 -7.32
N THR A 226 -6.60 -2.89 -8.00
CA THR A 226 -5.99 -1.65 -8.49
C THR A 226 -6.92 -0.91 -9.45
N ASN A 227 -7.62 -1.63 -10.34
CA ASN A 227 -8.62 -1.03 -11.23
C ASN A 227 -9.80 -0.46 -10.45
N GLU A 228 -10.34 -1.21 -9.48
CA GLU A 228 -11.46 -0.74 -8.65
C GLU A 228 -11.12 0.53 -7.86
N TYR A 229 -9.91 0.59 -7.29
CA TYR A 229 -9.46 1.77 -6.54
C TYR A 229 -9.16 2.96 -7.45
N ALA A 230 -8.60 2.71 -8.64
CA ALA A 230 -8.41 3.76 -9.64
C ALA A 230 -9.77 4.32 -10.11
N ASP A 231 -10.77 3.46 -10.35
CA ASP A 231 -12.14 3.86 -10.70
C ASP A 231 -12.82 4.66 -9.57
N ALA A 232 -12.46 4.37 -8.31
CA ALA A 232 -12.88 5.14 -7.14
C ALA A 232 -12.11 6.48 -6.96
N GLY A 233 -11.16 6.79 -7.84
CA GLY A 233 -10.36 8.03 -7.81
C GLY A 233 -9.21 8.01 -6.81
N LEU A 234 -8.79 6.83 -6.33
CA LEU A 234 -7.63 6.69 -5.46
C LEU A 234 -6.35 6.54 -6.29
N ARG A 235 -5.24 7.08 -5.76
CA ARG A 235 -3.91 6.92 -6.36
C ARG A 235 -3.31 5.59 -5.94
N THR A 236 -3.12 4.69 -6.89
CA THR A 236 -2.65 3.33 -6.62
C THR A 236 -1.18 3.15 -7.02
N LEU A 237 -0.41 2.44 -6.20
CA LEU A 237 0.93 1.96 -6.56
C LEU A 237 1.03 0.46 -6.31
N VAL A 238 1.73 -0.24 -7.20
CA VAL A 238 2.09 -1.65 -7.04
C VAL A 238 3.46 -1.74 -6.37
N LEU A 239 3.58 -2.63 -5.40
CA LEU A 239 4.78 -2.84 -4.59
C LEU A 239 5.35 -4.23 -4.87
N ALA A 240 6.65 -4.29 -5.13
CA ALA A 240 7.33 -5.53 -5.43
C ALA A 240 8.77 -5.50 -4.92
N TYR A 241 9.35 -6.67 -4.69
CA TYR A 241 10.73 -6.80 -4.23
C TYR A 241 11.48 -7.92 -4.95
N ARG A 242 12.81 -7.86 -4.89
CA ARG A 242 13.69 -8.92 -5.38
C ARG A 242 14.91 -9.03 -4.46
N GLU A 243 15.38 -10.24 -4.19
CA GLU A 243 16.70 -10.45 -3.58
C GLU A 243 17.74 -10.43 -4.72
N LEU A 244 18.83 -9.68 -4.54
CA LEU A 244 19.91 -9.59 -5.52
C LEU A 244 21.08 -10.46 -5.09
N ASP A 245 21.77 -11.03 -6.07
CA ASP A 245 23.07 -11.64 -5.85
C ASP A 245 24.16 -10.57 -5.76
N GLU A 246 25.27 -10.88 -5.09
CA GLU A 246 26.34 -9.91 -4.86
C GLU A 246 27.00 -9.53 -6.19
N GLU A 247 27.28 -10.51 -7.05
CA GLU A 247 27.88 -10.29 -8.37
C GLU A 247 27.01 -9.39 -9.25
N GLU A 248 25.70 -9.66 -9.31
CA GLU A 248 24.74 -8.86 -10.08
C GLU A 248 24.73 -7.40 -9.59
N TYR A 249 24.73 -7.19 -8.27
CA TYR A 249 24.76 -5.85 -7.71
C TYR A 249 26.09 -5.12 -7.99
N GLN A 250 27.23 -5.82 -7.93
CA GLN A 250 28.52 -5.19 -8.21
C GLN A 250 28.62 -4.74 -9.67
N GLU A 251 28.19 -5.58 -10.62
CA GLU A 251 28.12 -5.24 -12.05
C GLU A 251 27.24 -4.00 -12.28
N PHE A 252 26.02 -4.03 -11.72
CA PHE A 252 25.11 -2.88 -11.77
C PHE A 252 25.74 -1.62 -11.18
N ASN A 253 26.39 -1.71 -10.01
CA ASN A 253 26.90 -0.54 -9.33
C ASN A 253 28.08 0.11 -10.08
N VAL A 254 28.89 -0.69 -10.78
CA VAL A 254 29.94 -0.17 -11.68
C VAL A 254 29.29 0.62 -12.82
N GLU A 255 28.39 0.00 -13.58
CA GLU A 255 27.70 0.66 -14.71
C GLU A 255 26.94 1.92 -14.24
N PHE A 256 26.26 1.85 -13.10
CA PHE A 256 25.46 2.93 -12.57
C PHE A 256 26.33 4.11 -12.10
N THR A 257 27.50 3.82 -11.52
CA THR A 257 28.46 4.85 -11.12
C THR A 257 29.10 5.52 -12.35
N GLU A 258 29.42 4.75 -13.38
CA GLU A 258 29.91 5.29 -14.66
C GLU A 258 28.88 6.19 -15.33
N ALA A 259 27.62 5.74 -15.43
CA ALA A 259 26.51 6.54 -15.94
C ALA A 259 26.32 7.82 -15.12
N LYS A 260 26.34 7.73 -13.78
CA LYS A 260 26.24 8.90 -12.88
C LYS A 260 27.39 9.89 -13.04
N ASN A 261 28.60 9.44 -13.37
CA ASN A 261 29.77 10.29 -13.53
C ASN A 261 29.95 10.80 -14.96
N SER A 262 29.11 10.38 -15.91
CA SER A 262 29.15 10.90 -17.27
C SER A 262 28.86 12.41 -17.29
N LEU A 263 29.65 13.15 -18.07
CA LEU A 263 29.48 14.59 -18.30
C LEU A 263 28.69 14.88 -19.58
N SER A 264 28.17 13.85 -20.24
CA SER A 264 27.44 13.94 -21.49
C SER A 264 25.99 14.38 -21.26
N ALA A 265 25.35 14.89 -22.33
CA ALA A 265 23.96 15.39 -22.25
C ALA A 265 22.93 14.25 -22.06
N ASP A 266 23.30 13.02 -22.41
CA ASP A 266 22.54 11.77 -22.27
C ASP A 266 22.72 11.08 -20.90
N ARG A 267 23.35 11.76 -19.92
CA ARG A 267 23.57 11.21 -18.57
C ARG A 267 22.31 10.61 -17.94
N GLU A 268 21.18 11.31 -18.04
CA GLU A 268 19.91 10.84 -17.47
C GLU A 268 19.43 9.56 -18.17
N GLU A 269 19.51 9.51 -19.50
CA GLU A 269 19.14 8.34 -20.30
C GLU A 269 20.00 7.12 -19.95
N LEU A 270 21.32 7.30 -19.80
CA LEU A 270 22.24 6.24 -19.37
C LEU A 270 21.89 5.69 -17.98
N ILE A 271 21.52 6.57 -17.04
CA ILE A 271 21.09 6.15 -15.69
C ILE A 271 19.79 5.34 -15.78
N GLU A 272 18.84 5.75 -16.63
CA GLU A 272 17.59 5.03 -16.83
C GLU A 272 17.81 3.66 -17.47
N GLU A 273 18.65 3.56 -18.49
CA GLU A 273 19.00 2.30 -19.13
C GLU A 273 19.61 1.31 -18.15
N VAL A 274 20.56 1.77 -17.32
CA VAL A 274 21.19 0.92 -16.29
C VAL A 274 20.19 0.51 -15.21
N ALA A 275 19.31 1.42 -14.78
CA ALA A 275 18.24 1.10 -13.83
C ALA A 275 17.26 0.05 -14.39
N GLU A 276 16.91 0.14 -15.67
CA GLU A 276 16.00 -0.81 -16.33
C GLU A 276 16.57 -2.24 -16.35
N LYS A 277 17.89 -2.39 -16.47
CA LYS A 277 18.53 -3.72 -16.48
C LYS A 277 18.37 -4.49 -15.17
N ILE A 278 18.40 -3.80 -14.03
CA ILE A 278 18.30 -4.42 -12.70
C ILE A 278 16.85 -4.51 -12.21
N GLU A 279 15.97 -3.62 -12.65
CA GLU A 279 14.56 -3.57 -12.22
C GLU A 279 13.65 -4.52 -13.00
N LYS A 280 13.95 -5.81 -12.90
CA LYS A 280 13.20 -6.90 -13.52
C LYS A 280 13.09 -8.07 -12.56
N ASP A 281 12.35 -9.10 -12.92
CA ASP A 281 12.22 -10.35 -12.14
C ASP A 281 11.76 -10.13 -10.67
N PHE A 282 10.87 -9.17 -10.46
CA PHE A 282 10.32 -8.87 -9.15
C PHE A 282 9.30 -9.91 -8.67
N ILE A 283 9.17 -10.03 -7.35
CA ILE A 283 8.11 -10.73 -6.65
C ILE A 283 7.09 -9.71 -6.14
N LEU A 284 5.85 -9.85 -6.59
CA LEU A 284 4.74 -8.99 -6.19
C LEU A 284 4.43 -9.13 -4.70
N LEU A 285 4.32 -8.00 -3.99
CA LEU A 285 3.92 -7.96 -2.59
C LEU A 285 2.46 -7.53 -2.42
N GLY A 286 1.99 -6.60 -3.27
CA GLY A 286 0.63 -6.07 -3.21
C GLY A 286 0.54 -4.69 -3.83
N ALA A 287 -0.45 -3.91 -3.39
CA ALA A 287 -0.65 -2.54 -3.86
C ALA A 287 -1.11 -1.61 -2.72
N THR A 288 -0.90 -0.31 -2.92
CA THR A 288 -1.46 0.75 -2.07
C THR A 288 -2.56 1.48 -2.84
N ALA A 289 -3.44 2.14 -2.11
CA ALA A 289 -4.41 3.09 -2.64
C ALA A 289 -4.46 4.32 -1.72
N VAL A 290 -4.15 5.50 -2.24
CA VAL A 290 -4.07 6.75 -1.48
C VAL A 290 -5.17 7.70 -1.94
N GLU A 291 -6.00 8.18 -1.01
CA GLU A 291 -7.00 9.21 -1.27
C GLU A 291 -6.31 10.58 -1.37
N ASP A 292 -6.46 11.25 -2.51
CA ASP A 292 -5.97 12.61 -2.70
C ASP A 292 -6.95 13.62 -2.07
N LYS A 293 -6.58 14.18 -0.92
CA LYS A 293 -7.35 15.25 -0.29
C LYS A 293 -6.70 16.59 -0.56
N LEU A 294 -7.24 17.31 -1.53
CA LEU A 294 -6.85 18.68 -1.88
C LEU A 294 -6.96 19.70 -0.73
N GLN A 295 -7.61 19.39 0.41
CA GLN A 295 -7.73 20.34 1.52
C GLN A 295 -7.59 19.81 2.96
N ASN A 296 -7.22 18.53 3.22
CA ASN A 296 -7.06 18.05 4.62
C ASN A 296 -6.07 16.88 4.85
N GLY A 297 -5.14 16.63 3.92
CA GLY A 297 -4.10 15.60 4.06
C GLY A 297 -4.52 14.23 3.51
N ALA A 298 -3.60 13.57 2.77
CA ALA A 298 -3.83 12.31 2.08
C ALA A 298 -4.10 11.14 3.05
N LYS A 299 -4.92 10.15 2.66
CA LYS A 299 -5.16 8.92 3.43
C LYS A 299 -4.61 7.71 2.70
N CYS A 300 -3.95 6.79 3.40
CA CYS A 300 -3.46 5.54 2.82
C CYS A 300 -4.39 4.35 3.13
N PHE A 301 -4.66 3.53 2.13
CA PHE A 301 -5.25 2.20 2.24
C PHE A 301 -4.23 1.17 1.75
N LEU A 302 -4.09 0.06 2.48
CA LEU A 302 -3.15 -1.00 2.14
C LEU A 302 -3.88 -2.24 1.67
N ILE A 303 -3.42 -2.78 0.54
CA ILE A 303 -3.92 -4.04 -0.02
C ILE A 303 -2.80 -5.06 0.19
N VAL A 304 -2.92 -5.82 1.28
CA VAL A 304 -2.08 -6.99 1.49
C VAL A 304 -3.01 -8.18 1.59
N LYS A 305 -3.00 -9.06 0.58
CA LYS A 305 -3.83 -10.26 0.62
C LYS A 305 -3.04 -11.54 0.48
N ASN A 306 -3.66 -12.52 1.12
CA ASN A 306 -3.23 -13.86 1.45
C ASN A 306 -4.05 -14.82 0.59
N PRO A 307 -3.48 -15.87 -0.02
CA PRO A 307 -4.23 -16.93 -0.68
C PRO A 307 -5.07 -17.63 0.38
N ASP A 308 -6.33 -17.87 0.05
CA ASP A 308 -7.35 -18.37 0.95
C ASP A 308 -6.92 -19.65 1.71
N TYR A 309 -7.13 -19.67 3.02
CA TYR A 309 -7.32 -20.92 3.73
C TYR A 309 -8.77 -21.38 3.50
N GLY A 310 -8.90 -22.50 2.78
CA GLY A 310 -10.12 -23.29 2.78
C GLY A 310 -10.48 -23.71 4.20
N SER A 311 -11.75 -23.54 4.54
CA SER A 311 -12.38 -23.99 5.78
C SER A 311 -12.40 -25.52 5.85
N TYR A 312 -12.00 -26.09 6.98
CA TYR A 312 -12.45 -27.39 7.46
C TYR A 312 -13.40 -27.19 8.63
#